data_AF-A0A7W1SWR7-F1
#
_entry.id   AF-A0A7W1SWR7-F1
#
_cell.length_a   1.000
_cell.length_b   1.000
_cell.length_c   1.000
_cell.angle_alpha   90.00
_cell.angle_beta   90.00
_cell.angle_gamma   90.00
#
_symmetry.space_group_name_H-M   'P 1'
#
loop_
_entity.id
_entity.type
_entity.pdbx_description
1 polymer ?
#
loop_
_entity_poly.entity_id
_entity_poly.type
_entity_poly.pdbx_seq_one_letter_code
_entity_poly.pdbx_strand_id
1 'polypeptide(L)'
;MRAHWFCVVGLALGLPVASQMLAQSNPPDTARLLLQPEAVKLAQAINTTESEVFSRTHKYVSLPELLDVPAFKDRKALPAPLDASGKLLDHYVRVLASPDGRHYLMGITPTAAGCGFAIFSDEADAIYPAGPLDCDEEHQH
;
A
#
# COMPACT_ATOMS: atom_id res chain seq x y z
N MET A 1 23.18 33.36 63.90
CA MET A 1 21.84 33.02 64.42
C MET A 1 21.22 31.96 63.53
N ARG A 2 20.80 30.85 64.15
CA ARG A 2 19.83 29.81 63.74
C ARG A 2 19.99 29.13 62.36
N ALA A 3 20.55 27.92 62.44
CA ALA A 3 20.33 26.81 61.53
C ALA A 3 18.89 26.28 61.65
N HIS A 4 18.28 25.87 60.54
CA HIS A 4 17.15 24.94 60.54
C HIS A 4 17.33 23.92 59.43
N TRP A 5 17.63 22.69 59.86
CA TRP A 5 17.46 21.46 59.12
C TRP A 5 15.98 21.08 59.15
N PHE A 6 15.42 20.62 58.04
CA PHE A 6 14.20 19.84 58.04
C PHE A 6 14.42 18.54 57.24
N CYS A 7 14.48 17.44 57.99
CA CYS A 7 14.18 16.11 57.50
C CYS A 7 12.68 16.01 57.23
N VAL A 8 12.29 15.47 56.08
CA VAL A 8 10.95 14.89 55.91
C VAL A 8 11.11 13.43 55.52
N VAL A 9 10.64 12.58 56.44
CA VAL A 9 10.52 11.12 56.34
C VAL A 9 9.36 10.78 55.41
N GLY A 10 9.58 9.75 54.57
CA GLY A 10 8.67 9.37 53.49
C GLY A 10 7.37 8.69 53.91
N LEU A 11 6.51 8.53 52.90
CA LEU A 11 5.38 7.61 52.91
C LEU A 11 5.29 6.96 51.52
N ALA A 12 5.82 5.75 51.40
CA ALA A 12 5.63 4.90 50.22
C ALA A 12 4.25 4.24 50.32
N LEU A 13 3.28 4.74 49.56
CA LEU A 13 1.99 4.08 49.35
C LEU A 13 2.06 3.26 48.07
N GLY A 14 1.86 1.95 48.24
CA GLY A 14 2.03 0.93 47.21
C GLY A 14 1.15 1.14 45.98
N LEU A 15 1.78 1.05 44.82
CA LEU A 15 1.09 0.93 43.54
C LEU A 15 0.50 -0.49 43.42
N PRO A 16 -0.79 -0.65 43.11
CA PRO A 16 -1.31 -1.94 42.71
C PRO A 16 -0.68 -2.32 41.37
N VAL A 17 0.09 -3.41 41.35
CA VAL A 17 0.52 -4.07 40.12
C VAL A 17 -0.74 -4.65 39.48
N ALA A 18 -1.35 -3.90 38.56
CA ALA A 18 -2.37 -4.43 37.68
C ALA A 18 -1.69 -5.47 36.78
N SER A 19 -1.92 -6.75 37.07
CA SER A 19 -1.62 -7.84 36.14
C SER A 19 -2.43 -7.60 34.87
N GLN A 20 -1.80 -6.95 33.90
CA GLN A 20 -2.32 -6.87 32.54
C GLN A 20 -2.42 -8.32 32.05
N MET A 21 -3.66 -8.78 31.90
CA MET A 21 -3.92 -9.93 31.05
C MET A 21 -3.34 -9.57 29.69
N LEU A 22 -2.25 -10.25 29.31
CA LEU A 22 -1.86 -10.35 27.92
C LEU A 22 -3.04 -11.01 27.22
N ALA A 23 -3.93 -10.17 26.68
CA ALA A 23 -4.77 -10.56 25.58
C ALA A 23 -3.79 -11.03 24.51
N GLN A 24 -3.63 -12.36 24.43
CA GLN A 24 -2.95 -13.01 23.33
C GLN A 24 -3.84 -12.79 22.12
N SER A 25 -3.75 -11.58 21.55
CA SER A 25 -4.27 -11.29 20.24
C SER A 25 -3.56 -12.28 19.33
N ASN A 26 -4.32 -13.21 18.74
CA ASN A 26 -3.84 -13.92 17.58
C ASN A 26 -3.22 -12.86 16.66
N PRO A 27 -1.98 -13.04 16.17
CA PRO A 27 -1.45 -12.12 15.19
C PRO A 27 -2.51 -12.01 14.08
N PRO A 28 -2.97 -10.79 13.74
CA PRO A 28 -3.93 -10.64 12.65
C PRO A 28 -3.34 -11.40 11.46
N ASP A 29 -4.13 -12.29 10.84
CA ASP A 29 -3.76 -13.08 9.67
C ASP A 29 -2.83 -12.24 8.82
N THR A 30 -1.54 -12.59 8.83
CA THR A 30 -0.46 -11.69 8.40
C THR A 30 -0.79 -11.21 7.00
N ALA A 31 -1.26 -9.97 6.91
CA ALA A 31 -1.85 -9.44 5.71
C ALA A 31 -0.74 -9.43 4.66
N ARG A 32 -0.91 -10.21 3.59
CA ARG A 32 0.18 -10.43 2.64
C ARG A 32 0.37 -9.14 1.86
N LEU A 33 1.42 -8.40 2.23
CA LEU A 33 1.83 -7.23 1.47
C LEU A 33 2.34 -7.64 0.09
N LEU A 34 1.96 -6.86 -0.92
CA LEU A 34 2.53 -6.96 -2.25
C LEU A 34 3.99 -6.54 -2.17
N LEU A 35 4.92 -7.43 -2.52
CA LEU A 35 6.33 -7.06 -2.54
C LEU A 35 6.60 -6.13 -3.74
N GLN A 36 7.57 -5.22 -3.62
CA GLN A 36 7.90 -4.28 -4.71
C GLN A 36 8.11 -4.98 -6.08
N PRO A 37 8.82 -6.12 -6.20
CA PRO A 37 8.95 -6.82 -7.48
C PRO A 37 7.63 -7.38 -8.02
N GLU A 38 6.69 -7.75 -7.15
CA GLU A 38 5.36 -8.22 -7.55
C GLU A 38 4.52 -7.06 -8.06
N ALA A 39 4.61 -5.90 -7.42
CA ALA A 39 3.95 -4.69 -7.84
C ALA A 39 4.50 -4.16 -9.18
N VAL A 40 5.81 -4.25 -9.40
CA VAL A 40 6.42 -3.91 -10.71
C VAL A 40 5.91 -4.86 -11.80
N LYS A 41 5.84 -6.18 -11.52
CA LYS A 41 5.28 -7.14 -12.48
C LYS A 41 3.81 -6.87 -12.79
N LEU A 42 3.03 -6.48 -11.79
CA LEU A 42 1.65 -6.07 -11.98
C LEU A 42 1.57 -4.83 -12.87
N ALA A 43 2.37 -3.80 -12.57
CA ALA A 43 2.41 -2.59 -13.38
C ALA A 43 2.79 -2.90 -14.84
N GLN A 44 3.81 -3.73 -15.06
CA GLN A 44 4.21 -4.18 -16.39
C GLN A 44 3.09 -4.92 -17.12
N ALA A 45 2.35 -5.78 -16.42
CA ALA A 45 1.24 -6.51 -17.02
C ALA A 45 0.09 -5.59 -17.43
N ILE A 46 -0.28 -4.64 -16.57
CA ILE A 46 -1.30 -3.63 -16.88
C ILE A 46 -0.85 -2.80 -18.09
N ASN A 47 0.37 -2.27 -18.08
CA ASN A 47 0.90 -1.48 -19.19
C ASN A 47 0.92 -2.26 -20.50
N THR A 48 1.44 -3.49 -20.48
CA THR A 48 1.55 -4.28 -21.71
C THR A 48 0.17 -4.61 -22.26
N THR A 49 -0.78 -5.01 -21.41
CA THR A 49 -2.14 -5.26 -21.87
C THR A 49 -2.80 -4.00 -22.39
N GLU A 50 -2.60 -2.86 -21.73
CA GLU A 50 -3.19 -1.62 -22.22
C GLU A 50 -2.58 -1.20 -23.56
N SER A 51 -1.26 -1.30 -23.72
CA SER A 51 -0.58 -1.02 -24.98
C SER A 51 -1.10 -1.93 -26.11
N GLU A 52 -1.38 -3.20 -25.84
CA GLU A 52 -2.00 -4.13 -26.79
C GLU A 52 -3.45 -3.76 -27.13
N VAL A 53 -4.25 -3.37 -26.15
CA VAL A 53 -5.64 -2.94 -26.35
C VAL A 53 -5.65 -1.64 -27.16
N PHE A 54 -4.90 -0.63 -26.74
CA PHE A 54 -4.75 0.64 -27.43
C PHE A 54 -4.27 0.46 -28.88
N SER A 55 -3.29 -0.41 -29.13
CA SER A 55 -2.82 -0.68 -30.50
C SER A 55 -3.91 -1.23 -31.42
N ARG A 56 -4.94 -1.90 -30.87
CA ARG A 56 -6.06 -2.45 -31.63
C ARG A 56 -7.25 -1.49 -31.72
N THR A 57 -7.57 -0.82 -30.63
CA THR A 57 -8.81 -0.03 -30.48
C THR A 57 -8.59 1.47 -30.60
N HIS A 58 -7.35 1.92 -30.45
CA HIS A 58 -6.94 3.32 -30.31
C HIS A 58 -7.64 4.02 -29.14
N LYS A 59 -7.93 3.27 -28.07
CA LYS A 59 -8.63 3.76 -26.88
C LYS A 59 -8.04 3.11 -25.64
N TYR A 60 -7.88 3.93 -24.60
CA TYR A 60 -7.64 3.42 -23.24
C TYR A 60 -8.92 2.87 -22.66
N VAL A 61 -8.80 1.84 -21.81
CA VAL A 61 -9.91 1.16 -21.16
C VAL A 61 -9.82 1.31 -19.65
N SER A 62 -10.97 1.16 -18.99
CA SER A 62 -11.02 1.14 -17.54
C SER A 62 -10.31 -0.10 -16.98
N LEU A 63 -9.86 -0.03 -15.72
CA LEU A 63 -9.21 -1.16 -15.07
C LEU A 63 -10.08 -2.44 -15.08
N PRO A 64 -11.40 -2.42 -14.77
CA PRO A 64 -12.25 -3.60 -14.90
C PRO A 64 -12.28 -4.19 -16.31
N GLU A 65 -12.36 -3.35 -17.35
CA GLU A 65 -12.33 -3.80 -18.74
C GLU A 65 -10.99 -4.44 -19.09
N LEU A 66 -9.88 -3.88 -18.59
CA LEU A 66 -8.52 -4.40 -18.79
C LEU A 66 -8.35 -5.79 -18.15
N LEU A 67 -8.90 -5.98 -16.95
CA LEU A 67 -8.89 -7.28 -16.26
C LEU A 67 -9.65 -8.36 -17.02
N ASP A 68 -10.63 -7.97 -17.84
CA ASP A 68 -11.41 -8.90 -18.64
C ASP A 68 -10.75 -9.31 -19.95
N VAL A 69 -9.69 -8.61 -20.36
CA VAL A 69 -8.91 -8.94 -21.57
C VAL A 69 -8.23 -10.31 -21.39
N PRO A 70 -8.40 -11.26 -22.34
CA PRO A 70 -7.78 -12.58 -22.25
C PRO A 70 -6.26 -12.53 -22.04
N ALA A 71 -5.58 -11.61 -22.74
CA ALA A 71 -4.14 -11.42 -22.63
C ALA A 71 -3.69 -11.05 -21.20
N PHE A 72 -4.53 -10.35 -20.42
CA PHE A 72 -4.23 -10.06 -19.02
C PHE A 72 -4.36 -11.31 -18.15
N LYS A 73 -5.44 -12.07 -18.35
CA LYS A 73 -5.73 -13.32 -17.61
C LYS A 73 -4.62 -14.36 -17.80
N ASP A 74 -4.07 -14.44 -19.01
CA ASP A 74 -2.99 -15.38 -19.35
C ASP A 74 -1.65 -15.04 -18.69
N ARG A 75 -1.42 -13.77 -18.34
CA ARG A 75 -0.13 -13.29 -17.81
C ARG A 75 0.15 -13.72 -16.37
N LYS A 76 -0.80 -14.32 -15.65
CA LYS A 76 -0.69 -14.68 -14.21
C LYS A 76 -0.03 -13.58 -13.38
N ALA A 77 -0.29 -12.32 -13.73
CA ALA A 77 0.42 -11.18 -13.16
C ALA A 77 0.00 -10.89 -11.72
N LEU A 78 -1.15 -11.43 -11.34
CA LEU A 78 -1.83 -11.14 -10.10
C LEU A 78 -1.57 -12.24 -9.06
N PRO A 79 -0.96 -11.91 -7.90
CA PRO A 79 -0.85 -12.85 -6.78
C PRO A 79 -2.20 -13.13 -6.09
N ALA A 80 -3.21 -12.29 -6.34
CA ALA A 80 -4.58 -12.40 -5.85
C ALA A 80 -5.54 -11.70 -6.83
N PRO A 81 -6.84 -12.01 -6.85
CA PRO A 81 -7.78 -11.30 -7.72
C PRO A 81 -7.86 -9.81 -7.35
N LEU A 82 -7.91 -8.95 -8.37
CA LEU A 82 -8.21 -7.53 -8.22
C LEU A 82 -9.73 -7.37 -8.18
N ASP A 83 -10.28 -6.75 -7.14
CA ASP A 83 -11.72 -6.54 -7.05
C ASP A 83 -12.19 -5.30 -7.84
N ALA A 84 -13.52 -5.11 -7.92
CA ALA A 84 -14.13 -4.01 -8.66
C ALA A 84 -13.78 -2.62 -8.09
N SER A 85 -13.31 -2.53 -6.85
CA SER A 85 -12.83 -1.29 -6.24
C SER A 85 -11.37 -0.98 -6.58
N GLY A 86 -10.71 -1.87 -7.32
CA GLY A 86 -9.27 -1.81 -7.59
C GLY A 86 -8.45 -2.31 -6.40
N LYS A 87 -9.02 -3.06 -5.45
CA LYS A 87 -8.27 -3.59 -4.32
C LYS A 87 -7.62 -4.92 -4.69
N LEU A 88 -6.32 -5.04 -4.42
CA LEU A 88 -5.49 -6.23 -4.53
C LEU A 88 -4.77 -6.46 -3.21
N LEU A 89 -5.10 -7.55 -2.49
CA LEU A 89 -4.58 -7.76 -1.14
C LEU A 89 -4.84 -6.50 -0.29
N ASP A 90 -3.81 -5.97 0.35
CA ASP A 90 -3.86 -4.72 1.12
C ASP A 90 -3.36 -3.52 0.32
N HIS A 91 -3.62 -3.49 -0.99
CA HIS A 91 -3.25 -2.39 -1.88
C HIS A 91 -4.44 -1.96 -2.74
N TYR A 92 -4.50 -0.67 -3.07
CA TYR A 92 -5.33 -0.11 -4.13
C TYR A 92 -4.51 0.11 -5.39
N VAL A 93 -4.99 -0.45 -6.49
CA VAL A 93 -4.58 -0.15 -7.86
C VAL A 93 -5.54 0.89 -8.41
N ARG A 94 -5.01 2.05 -8.80
CA ARG A 94 -5.78 3.14 -9.40
C ARG A 94 -5.22 3.41 -10.79
N VAL A 95 -6.11 3.53 -11.77
CA VAL A 95 -5.77 3.93 -13.14
C VAL A 95 -6.61 5.17 -13.46
N LEU A 96 -5.94 6.26 -13.82
CA LEU A 96 -6.56 7.52 -14.21
C LEU A 96 -6.23 7.80 -15.67
N ALA A 97 -7.20 7.59 -16.55
CA ALA A 97 -7.07 8.02 -17.94
C ALA A 97 -7.07 9.57 -18.02
N SER A 98 -6.29 10.13 -18.92
CA SER A 98 -6.27 11.56 -19.19
C SER A 98 -7.58 12.03 -19.84
N PRO A 99 -7.95 13.32 -19.71
CA PRO A 99 -9.18 13.85 -20.29
C PRO A 99 -9.27 13.73 -21.81
N ASP A 100 -8.13 13.69 -22.50
CA ASP A 100 -8.06 13.52 -23.96
C ASP A 100 -8.16 12.04 -24.40
N GLY A 101 -8.16 11.10 -23.44
CA GLY A 101 -8.16 9.67 -23.71
C GLY A 101 -6.94 9.20 -24.49
N ARG A 102 -5.79 9.87 -24.30
CA ARG A 102 -4.53 9.56 -24.99
C ARG A 102 -3.40 9.15 -24.05
N HIS A 103 -3.61 9.24 -22.75
CA HIS A 103 -2.63 8.98 -21.71
C HIS A 103 -3.33 8.35 -20.51
N TYR A 104 -2.57 7.71 -19.63
CA TYR A 104 -3.07 7.31 -18.31
C TYR A 104 -1.94 7.39 -17.29
N LEU A 105 -2.35 7.53 -16.03
CA LEU A 105 -1.49 7.37 -14.88
C LEU A 105 -1.98 6.20 -14.07
N MET A 106 -1.07 5.32 -13.68
CA MET A 106 -1.37 4.23 -12.76
C MET A 106 -0.68 4.46 -11.42
N GLY A 107 -1.32 4.06 -10.33
CA GLY A 107 -0.78 4.06 -8.98
C GLY A 107 -1.13 2.77 -8.25
N ILE A 108 -0.16 2.14 -7.58
CA ILE A 108 -0.38 1.06 -6.61
C ILE A 108 -0.05 1.60 -5.23
N THR A 109 -0.97 1.57 -4.27
CA THR A 109 -0.83 2.20 -2.95
C THR A 109 -1.33 1.26 -1.85
N PRO A 110 -0.77 1.24 -0.63
CA PRO A 110 -1.31 0.43 0.47
C PRO A 110 -2.73 0.86 0.89
N THR A 111 -3.54 -0.08 1.38
CA THR A 111 -4.90 0.19 1.90
C THR A 111 -4.92 0.60 3.36
N ALA A 112 -3.95 0.13 4.16
CA ALA A 112 -3.79 0.54 5.55
C ALA A 112 -2.97 1.83 5.62
N ALA A 113 -3.34 2.74 6.52
CA ALA A 113 -2.51 3.89 6.84
C ALA A 113 -1.16 3.38 7.39
N GLY A 114 -0.05 3.72 6.72
CA GLY A 114 1.30 3.29 7.08
C GLY A 114 2.23 3.16 5.88
N CYS A 115 3.47 2.76 6.15
CA CYS A 115 4.53 2.64 5.16
C CYS A 115 4.22 1.62 4.05
N GLY A 116 4.14 2.10 2.82
CA GLY A 116 4.36 1.27 1.64
C GLY A 116 4.80 2.09 0.46
N PHE A 117 5.11 1.45 -0.66
CA PHE A 117 5.66 2.11 -1.83
C PHE A 117 4.54 2.44 -2.82
N ALA A 118 4.73 3.48 -3.62
CA ALA A 118 3.93 3.67 -4.82
C ALA A 118 4.66 3.21 -6.06
N ILE A 119 3.92 2.72 -7.04
CA ILE A 119 4.43 2.50 -8.39
C ILE A 119 3.60 3.33 -9.33
N PHE A 120 4.28 4.16 -10.10
CA PHE A 120 3.68 4.98 -11.13
C PHE A 120 4.05 4.45 -12.51
N SER A 121 3.13 4.60 -13.45
CA SER A 121 3.47 4.54 -14.86
C SER A 121 2.83 5.67 -15.64
N ASP A 122 3.53 6.13 -16.67
CA ASP A 122 3.15 7.23 -17.55
C ASP A 122 2.82 6.73 -18.97
N GLU A 123 2.55 7.67 -19.88
CA GLU A 123 2.25 7.37 -21.28
C GLU A 123 3.40 6.76 -22.09
N ALA A 124 4.64 6.79 -21.57
CA ALA A 124 5.80 6.20 -22.21
C ALA A 124 6.04 4.74 -21.75
N ASP A 125 5.07 4.16 -21.01
CA ASP A 125 5.18 2.88 -20.31
C ASP A 125 6.36 2.84 -19.33
N ALA A 126 6.87 4.00 -18.93
CA ALA A 126 7.96 4.06 -17.96
C ALA A 126 7.39 3.76 -16.57
N ILE A 127 8.06 2.89 -15.83
CA ILE A 127 7.62 2.43 -14.50
C ILE A 127 8.56 3.01 -13.45
N TYR A 128 7.99 3.81 -12.55
CA TYR A 128 8.72 4.49 -11.50
C TYR A 128 8.27 3.99 -10.14
N PRO A 129 9.12 3.28 -9.38
CA PRO A 129 8.88 3.10 -7.96
C PRO A 129 9.06 4.47 -7.29
N ALA A 130 7.99 4.99 -6.69
CA ALA A 130 8.06 6.13 -5.80
C ALA A 130 8.45 5.69 -4.40
N GLY A 131 9.01 6.65 -3.65
CA GLY A 131 9.33 6.47 -2.24
C GLY A 131 8.11 6.11 -1.40
N PRO A 132 8.33 5.79 -0.12
CA PRO A 132 7.26 5.43 0.77
C PRO A 132 6.18 6.52 0.86
N LEU A 133 4.92 6.15 0.66
CA LEU A 133 3.76 6.98 0.94
C LEU A 133 3.29 6.74 2.37
N ASP A 134 2.88 7.81 3.05
CA ASP A 134 2.30 7.77 4.40
C ASP A 134 3.14 7.02 5.46
N CYS A 135 4.47 7.08 5.33
CA CYS A 135 5.36 6.72 6.42
C CYS A 135 5.44 7.86 7.42
N ASP A 136 4.85 7.67 8.60
CA ASP A 136 5.27 8.44 9.77
C ASP A 136 6.78 8.19 10.00
N GLU A 137 7.55 9.25 10.26
CA GLU A 137 9.02 9.22 10.35
C GLU A 137 9.56 8.18 11.37
N GLU A 138 8.70 7.70 12.27
CA GLU A 138 9.02 6.72 13.30
C GLU A 138 9.38 5.32 12.77
N HIS A 139 9.14 5.03 11.49
CA HIS A 139 9.41 3.72 10.87
C HIS A 139 10.57 3.71 9.86
N GLN A 140 11.40 4.76 9.81
CA GLN A 140 12.52 4.87 8.85
C GLN A 140 13.90 4.37 9.34
N HIS A 141 13.96 3.59 10.43
CA HIS A 141 15.22 3.08 11.00
C HIS A 141 15.45 1.58 10.77
#